data_AF-A0A7J4K549-F1
#
_entry.id   AF-A0A7J4K549-F1
#
_cell.length_a   1.000
_cell.length_b   1.000
_cell.length_c   1.000
_cell.angle_alpha   90.00
_cell.angle_beta   90.00
_cell.angle_gamma   90.00
#
_symmetry.space_group_name_H-M   'P 1'
#
loop_
_entity.id
_entity.type
_entity.pdbx_description
1 polymer ?
#
loop_
_entity_poly.entity_id
_entity_poly.type
_entity_poly.pdbx_seq_one_letter_code
_entity_poly.pdbx_strand_id
1 'polypeptide(L)'
;MRYILLIFVGIVLTPLFLYASYGSILWILGYEFSEGPDVLAEKLINEKRPAKDCFLYRTLDLGPRPTTYELQMECVYEYASLTLDPLACELLLPSDYGWSCLGAAKEEGDICSINYGKYVEWWIESVYENPQKATLQECKQGLVSSEKGKKCCHILLLTNEEDVNDCSRFKSDYQFNDLCLSQLAAKLKDQEVCDSIVNENARIICEIRVKYKK
;
A
#
# COMPACT_ATOMS: atom_id res chain seq x y z
N MET A 1 58.89 2.45 22.42
CA MET A 1 57.55 2.87 22.91
C MET A 1 56.85 3.88 22.00
N ARG A 2 57.46 5.00 21.57
CA ARG A 2 56.81 5.99 20.68
C ARG A 2 56.24 5.43 19.36
N TYR A 3 56.97 4.53 18.70
CA TYR A 3 56.52 3.93 17.43
C TYR A 3 55.31 3.00 17.56
N ILE A 4 55.22 2.24 18.65
CA ILE A 4 54.09 1.33 18.91
C ILE A 4 52.81 2.14 19.12
N LEU A 5 52.91 3.29 19.80
CA LEU A 5 51.79 4.17 20.06
C LEU A 5 51.26 4.82 18.77
N LEU A 6 52.14 5.20 17.83
CA LEU A 6 51.75 5.72 16.52
C LEU A 6 51.06 4.68 15.64
N ILE A 7 51.54 3.43 15.65
CA ILE A 7 50.90 2.32 14.91
C ILE A 7 49.51 2.04 15.49
N PHE A 8 49.38 2.00 16.82
CA PHE A 8 48.10 1.76 17.48
C PHE A 8 47.09 2.87 17.20
N VAL A 9 47.53 4.14 17.26
CA VAL A 9 46.71 5.30 16.89
C VAL A 9 46.29 5.23 15.42
N GLY A 10 47.19 4.84 14.51
CA GLY A 10 46.86 4.64 13.10
C GLY A 10 45.80 3.55 12.90
N ILE A 11 45.96 2.38 13.53
CA ILE A 11 45.01 1.25 13.40
C ILE A 11 43.62 1.60 13.95
N VAL A 12 43.53 2.40 15.02
CA VAL A 12 42.24 2.77 15.63
C VAL A 12 41.58 3.95 14.91
N LEU A 13 42.33 4.94 14.47
CA LEU A 13 41.77 6.14 13.81
C LEU A 13 41.46 5.92 12.33
N THR A 14 42.20 5.06 11.63
CA THR A 14 41.95 4.82 10.18
C THR A 14 40.53 4.29 9.91
N PRO A 15 40.00 3.29 10.65
CA PRO A 15 38.61 2.85 10.50
C PRO A 15 37.60 3.95 10.80
N LEU A 16 37.83 4.78 11.82
CA LEU A 16 36.94 5.90 12.16
C LEU A 16 36.93 6.95 11.05
N PHE A 17 38.09 7.26 10.47
CA PHE A 17 38.20 8.23 9.38
C PHE A 17 37.59 7.68 8.08
N LEU A 18 37.80 6.39 7.78
CA LEU A 18 37.14 5.72 6.66
C LEU A 18 35.62 5.69 6.85
N TYR A 19 35.13 5.45 8.05
CA TYR A 19 33.69 5.47 8.36
C TYR A 19 33.09 6.88 8.16
N ALA A 20 33.74 7.91 8.71
CA ALA A 20 33.28 9.29 8.56
C ALA A 20 33.33 9.77 7.10
N SER A 21 34.41 9.47 6.38
CA SER A 21 34.56 9.85 4.97
C SER A 21 33.60 9.09 4.04
N TYR A 22 33.28 7.83 4.34
CA TYR A 22 32.33 7.04 3.55
C TYR A 22 30.93 7.67 3.58
N GLY A 23 30.46 8.13 4.74
CA GLY A 23 29.20 8.86 4.86
C GLY A 23 29.19 10.16 4.04
N SER A 24 30.27 10.95 4.10
CA SER A 24 30.38 12.19 3.32
C SER A 24 30.43 11.95 1.81
N ILE A 25 31.14 10.91 1.35
CA ILE A 25 31.22 10.56 -0.07
C ILE A 25 29.85 10.10 -0.58
N LEU A 26 29.15 9.27 0.17
CA LEU A 26 27.81 8.81 -0.18
C LEU A 26 26.83 9.98 -0.29
N TRP A 27 26.87 10.92 0.65
CA TRP A 27 26.04 12.12 0.60
C TRP A 27 26.30 12.99 -0.63
N ILE A 28 27.59 13.19 -1.00
CA ILE A 28 27.97 13.91 -2.23
C ILE A 28 27.44 13.22 -3.49
N LEU A 29 27.35 11.88 -3.47
CA LEU A 29 26.80 11.09 -4.57
C LEU A 29 25.25 11.03 -4.56
N GLY A 30 24.59 11.74 -3.63
CA GLY A 30 23.13 11.81 -3.53
C GLY A 30 22.49 10.65 -2.76
N TYR A 31 23.28 9.86 -2.02
CA TYR A 31 22.75 8.81 -1.15
C TYR A 31 22.35 9.38 0.21
N GLU A 32 21.17 8.99 0.67
CA GLU A 32 20.61 9.39 1.97
C GLU A 32 21.00 8.34 3.02
N PHE A 33 21.69 8.76 4.09
CA PHE A 33 22.28 7.87 5.08
C PHE A 33 22.06 8.44 6.49
N SER A 34 20.90 8.20 7.11
CA SER A 34 20.68 8.19 8.58
C SER A 34 19.23 8.33 9.02
N GLU A 35 18.31 8.66 8.11
CA GLU A 35 16.92 8.93 8.45
C GLU A 35 16.07 7.65 8.35
N GLY A 36 15.05 7.52 9.20
CA GLY A 36 14.08 6.44 9.09
C GLY A 36 13.35 6.47 7.74
N PRO A 37 12.78 5.34 7.28
CA PRO A 37 12.06 5.29 6.00
C PRO A 37 10.89 6.27 5.94
N ASP A 38 10.23 6.52 7.07
CA ASP A 38 9.19 7.53 7.30
C ASP A 38 9.72 8.95 7.06
N VAL A 39 10.84 9.30 7.69
CA VAL A 39 11.46 10.62 7.57
C VAL A 39 11.94 10.87 6.13
N LEU A 40 12.51 9.85 5.49
CA LEU A 40 12.90 9.95 4.09
C LEU A 40 11.68 10.15 3.19
N ALA A 41 10.58 9.43 3.40
CA ALA A 41 9.36 9.60 2.64
C ALA A 41 8.81 11.03 2.77
N GLU A 42 8.70 11.56 4.00
CA GLU A 42 8.30 12.95 4.25
C GLU A 42 9.22 13.95 3.55
N LYS A 43 10.53 13.71 3.59
CA LYS A 43 11.51 14.55 2.91
C LYS A 43 11.32 14.55 1.40
N LEU A 44 11.13 13.39 0.77
CA LEU A 44 10.87 13.29 -0.67
C LEU A 44 9.61 14.07 -1.05
N ILE A 45 8.54 13.97 -0.25
CA ILE A 45 7.30 14.74 -0.46
C ILE A 45 7.56 16.24 -0.37
N ASN A 46 8.23 16.69 0.69
CA ASN A 46 8.55 18.11 0.92
C ASN A 46 9.43 18.71 -0.19
N GLU A 47 10.37 17.90 -0.72
CA GLU A 47 11.26 18.28 -1.82
C GLU A 47 10.63 18.06 -3.22
N LYS A 48 9.39 17.57 -3.30
CA LYS A 48 8.70 17.21 -4.56
C LYS A 48 9.49 16.21 -5.42
N ARG A 49 10.13 15.25 -4.77
CA ARG A 49 10.87 14.15 -5.40
C ARG A 49 9.97 12.92 -5.58
N PRO A 50 10.19 12.11 -6.62
CA PRO A 50 9.34 10.94 -6.89
C PRO A 50 9.63 9.78 -5.94
N ALA A 51 8.63 8.93 -5.66
CA ALA A 51 8.75 7.74 -4.79
C ALA A 51 9.92 6.80 -5.14
N LYS A 52 10.29 6.71 -6.42
CA LYS A 52 11.43 5.88 -6.87
C LYS A 52 12.76 6.28 -6.22
N ASP A 53 12.87 7.51 -5.72
CA ASP A 53 14.07 7.98 -5.02
C ASP A 53 14.24 7.30 -3.65
N CYS A 54 13.22 6.63 -3.10
CA CYS A 54 13.37 5.73 -1.95
C CYS A 54 14.46 4.67 -2.21
N PHE A 55 14.64 4.21 -3.46
CA PHE A 55 15.69 3.25 -3.82
C PHE A 55 17.11 3.85 -3.88
N LEU A 56 17.26 5.15 -3.62
CA LEU A 56 18.54 5.79 -3.36
C LEU A 56 18.93 5.69 -1.87
N TYR A 57 18.05 5.18 -1.00
CA TYR A 57 18.39 4.94 0.40
C TYR A 57 19.45 3.84 0.52
N ARG A 58 20.46 4.05 1.36
CA ARG A 58 21.54 3.08 1.62
C ARG A 58 21.78 2.98 3.12
N THR A 59 21.84 1.76 3.63
CA THR A 59 22.29 1.49 4.99
C THR A 59 23.48 0.56 5.00
N LEU A 60 24.25 0.61 6.08
CA LEU A 60 25.20 -0.45 6.39
C LEU A 60 24.40 -1.56 7.09
N ASP A 61 24.18 -2.66 6.37
CA ASP A 61 23.44 -3.84 6.84
C ASP A 61 24.29 -4.63 7.87
N LEU A 62 24.51 -4.02 9.04
CA LEU A 62 25.31 -4.57 10.13
C LEU A 62 24.41 -5.06 11.26
N GLY A 63 24.32 -6.39 11.42
CA GLY A 63 23.65 -7.04 12.54
C GLY A 63 22.14 -7.30 12.30
N PRO A 64 21.38 -7.56 13.38
CA PRO A 64 19.95 -7.88 13.30
C PRO A 64 19.11 -6.60 13.11
N ARG A 65 19.11 -6.05 11.90
CA ARG A 65 18.33 -4.88 11.49
C ARG A 65 17.64 -5.19 10.16
N PRO A 66 16.56 -4.47 9.81
CA PRO A 66 16.01 -4.53 8.47
C PRO A 66 17.12 -4.27 7.44
N THR A 67 17.09 -5.03 6.36
CA THR A 67 17.98 -4.88 5.21
C THR A 67 17.72 -3.55 4.52
N THR A 68 18.71 -3.06 3.76
CA THR A 68 18.52 -1.85 2.92
C THR A 68 17.28 -1.99 2.03
N TYR A 69 17.01 -3.18 1.49
CA TYR A 69 15.84 -3.43 0.65
C TYR A 69 14.52 -3.29 1.42
N GLU A 70 14.40 -3.85 2.62
CA GLU A 70 13.20 -3.70 3.45
C GLU A 70 12.91 -2.23 3.76
N LEU A 71 13.94 -1.45 4.11
CA LEU A 71 13.80 -0.02 4.39
C LEU A 71 13.40 0.78 3.15
N GLN A 72 13.88 0.40 1.96
CA GLN A 72 13.46 1.02 0.69
C GLN A 72 11.97 0.77 0.42
N MET A 73 11.51 -0.47 0.63
CA MET A 73 10.11 -0.83 0.44
C MET A 73 9.22 -0.06 1.44
N GLU A 74 9.65 0.05 2.70
CA GLU A 74 8.96 0.81 3.74
C GLU A 74 8.86 2.30 3.40
N CYS A 75 9.93 2.92 2.88
CA CYS A 75 9.89 4.30 2.39
C CYS A 75 8.83 4.51 1.29
N VAL A 76 8.72 3.58 0.33
CA VAL A 76 7.71 3.68 -0.73
C VAL A 76 6.30 3.53 -0.16
N TYR A 77 6.10 2.61 0.79
CA TYR A 77 4.83 2.42 1.47
C TYR A 77 4.39 3.70 2.19
N GLU A 78 5.28 4.29 2.99
CA GLU A 78 5.01 5.54 3.71
C GLU A 78 4.76 6.71 2.75
N TYR A 79 5.54 6.82 1.67
CA TYR A 79 5.31 7.81 0.63
C TYR A 79 3.90 7.69 0.04
N ALA A 80 3.49 6.48 -0.36
CA ALA A 80 2.19 6.23 -0.97
C ALA A 80 1.03 6.50 0.01
N SER A 81 1.20 6.11 1.28
CA SER A 81 0.24 6.34 2.36
C SER A 81 0.04 7.85 2.63
N LEU A 82 1.14 8.59 2.78
CA LEU A 82 1.13 10.03 3.07
C LEU A 82 0.58 10.88 1.90
N THR A 83 0.85 10.47 0.66
CA THR A 83 0.41 11.19 -0.54
C THR A 83 -0.92 10.70 -1.09
N LEU A 84 -1.44 9.58 -0.60
CA LEU A 84 -2.59 8.87 -1.17
C LEU A 84 -2.37 8.58 -2.66
N ASP A 85 -1.12 8.29 -3.06
CA ASP A 85 -0.72 7.99 -4.43
C ASP A 85 -0.58 6.47 -4.65
N PRO A 86 -1.61 5.80 -5.22
CA PRO A 86 -1.55 4.37 -5.46
C PRO A 86 -0.54 3.98 -6.56
N LEU A 87 -0.10 4.91 -7.42
CA LEU A 87 0.91 4.60 -8.46
C LEU A 87 2.28 4.33 -7.83
N ALA A 88 2.60 4.96 -6.70
CA ALA A 88 3.83 4.68 -5.97
C ALA A 88 3.91 3.20 -5.54
N CYS A 89 2.79 2.58 -5.19
CA CYS A 89 2.72 1.17 -4.83
C CYS A 89 3.06 0.21 -5.97
N GLU A 90 3.03 0.64 -7.24
CA GLU A 90 3.48 -0.19 -8.36
C GLU A 90 4.95 -0.62 -8.23
N LEU A 91 5.78 0.18 -7.55
CA LEU A 91 7.17 -0.16 -7.28
C LEU A 91 7.31 -1.38 -6.34
N LEU A 92 6.25 -1.73 -5.62
CA LEU A 92 6.20 -2.83 -4.65
C LEU A 92 5.42 -4.04 -5.17
N LEU A 93 4.69 -3.90 -6.28
CA LEU A 93 3.91 -4.98 -6.87
C LEU A 93 4.80 -5.93 -7.69
N PRO A 94 4.44 -7.22 -7.77
CA PRO A 94 3.21 -7.85 -7.29
C PRO A 94 3.34 -8.51 -5.89
N SER A 95 4.19 -7.99 -4.99
CA SER A 95 4.36 -8.57 -3.66
C SER A 95 3.14 -8.35 -2.74
N ASP A 96 2.97 -9.20 -1.72
CA ASP A 96 1.94 -9.01 -0.68
C ASP A 96 2.04 -7.64 0.00
N TYR A 97 3.28 -7.15 0.17
CA TYR A 97 3.55 -5.82 0.71
C TYR A 97 3.05 -4.70 -0.23
N GLY A 98 3.19 -4.87 -1.55
CA GLY A 98 2.61 -3.94 -2.53
C GLY A 98 1.09 -3.92 -2.53
N TRP A 99 0.44 -5.07 -2.31
CA TRP A 99 -1.02 -5.11 -2.14
C TRP A 99 -1.47 -4.41 -0.84
N SER A 100 -0.67 -4.50 0.23
CA SER A 100 -0.91 -3.74 1.46
C SER A 100 -0.74 -2.23 1.25
N CYS A 101 0.28 -1.80 0.49
CA CYS A 101 0.50 -0.41 0.12
C CYS A 101 -0.73 0.20 -0.57
N LEU A 102 -1.31 -0.51 -1.56
CA LEU A 102 -2.53 -0.05 -2.22
C LEU A 102 -3.72 0.14 -1.27
N GLY A 103 -3.75 -0.57 -0.14
CA GLY A 103 -4.75 -0.36 0.91
C GLY A 103 -4.52 0.92 1.70
N ALA A 104 -3.25 1.26 1.97
CA ALA A 104 -2.87 2.46 2.70
C ALA A 104 -2.97 3.73 1.84
N ALA A 105 -2.74 3.62 0.53
CA ALA A 105 -2.84 4.74 -0.42
C ALA A 105 -4.29 5.10 -0.83
N LYS A 106 -5.31 4.54 -0.17
CA LYS A 106 -6.72 4.84 -0.43
C LYS A 106 -7.15 6.11 0.30
N GLU A 107 -7.81 7.02 -0.40
CA GLU A 107 -8.36 8.24 0.21
C GLU A 107 -9.47 7.97 1.23
N GLU A 108 -10.29 6.95 0.98
CA GLU A 108 -11.45 6.61 1.80
C GLU A 108 -11.35 5.20 2.39
N GLY A 109 -11.86 5.05 3.62
CA GLY A 109 -11.98 3.74 4.25
C GLY A 109 -12.94 2.83 3.49
N ASP A 110 -12.62 1.54 3.43
CA ASP A 110 -13.44 0.56 2.72
C ASP A 110 -14.84 0.46 3.35
N ILE A 111 -15.86 0.82 2.57
CA ILE A 111 -17.27 0.78 2.96
C ILE A 111 -17.72 -0.66 3.21
N CYS A 112 -17.14 -1.58 2.43
CA CYS A 112 -17.22 -3.02 2.61
C CYS A 112 -15.81 -3.62 2.54
N SER A 113 -15.41 -4.34 3.57
CA SER A 113 -14.19 -5.15 3.57
C SER A 113 -14.55 -6.57 3.11
N ILE A 114 -14.07 -6.96 1.93
CA ILE A 114 -14.42 -8.24 1.29
C ILE A 114 -13.30 -9.24 1.51
N ASN A 115 -13.62 -10.36 2.17
CA ASN A 115 -12.75 -11.51 2.26
C ASN A 115 -13.22 -12.56 1.23
N TYR A 116 -12.48 -12.66 0.12
CA TYR A 116 -12.81 -13.53 -1.01
C TYR A 116 -13.15 -14.97 -0.56
N GLY A 117 -14.30 -15.46 -1.01
CA GLY A 117 -14.80 -16.80 -0.70
C GLY A 117 -15.31 -17.03 0.73
N LYS A 118 -15.30 -16.01 1.61
CA LYS A 118 -15.65 -16.22 3.03
C LYS A 118 -16.76 -15.30 3.52
N TYR A 119 -16.50 -13.99 3.58
CA TYR A 119 -17.39 -13.05 4.25
C TYR A 119 -17.18 -11.62 3.76
N VAL A 120 -18.12 -10.75 4.11
CA VAL A 120 -18.00 -9.29 3.97
C VAL A 120 -18.25 -8.62 5.31
N GLU A 121 -17.46 -7.60 5.60
CA GLU A 121 -17.56 -6.76 6.79
C GLU A 121 -17.91 -5.33 6.40
N TRP A 122 -18.72 -4.64 7.22
CA TRP A 122 -19.05 -3.24 7.02
C TRP A 122 -19.21 -2.51 8.36
N TRP A 123 -18.83 -1.24 8.37
CA TRP A 123 -18.92 -0.40 9.56
C TRP A 123 -20.31 0.25 9.65
N ILE A 124 -20.89 0.25 10.85
CA ILE A 124 -22.05 1.10 11.17
C ILE A 124 -21.52 2.49 11.49
N GLU A 125 -22.30 3.54 11.21
CA GLU A 125 -21.91 4.94 11.44
C GLU A 125 -21.61 5.27 12.92
N SER A 126 -21.97 4.39 13.86
CA SER A 126 -21.59 4.54 15.26
C SER A 126 -20.13 4.12 15.48
N VAL A 127 -19.29 5.12 15.78
CA VAL A 127 -17.83 5.02 16.03
C VAL A 127 -17.45 3.96 17.08
N TYR A 128 -18.40 3.52 17.91
CA TYR A 128 -18.18 2.57 19.00
C TYR A 128 -18.61 1.12 18.69
N GLU A 129 -19.19 0.86 17.52
CA GLU A 129 -19.66 -0.48 17.17
C GLU A 129 -18.62 -1.25 16.37
N ASN A 130 -18.48 -2.54 16.72
CA ASN A 130 -17.68 -3.48 15.95
C ASN A 130 -18.23 -3.58 14.52
N PRO A 131 -17.38 -3.84 13.51
CA PRO A 131 -17.86 -4.05 12.16
C PRO A 131 -18.85 -5.21 12.14
N GLN A 132 -19.99 -4.99 11.46
CA GLN A 132 -20.91 -6.08 11.18
C GLN A 132 -20.31 -6.97 10.10
N LYS A 133 -20.69 -8.25 10.13
CA LYS A 133 -20.13 -9.28 9.26
C LYS A 133 -21.24 -10.20 8.77
N ALA A 134 -21.14 -10.61 7.51
CA ALA A 134 -21.96 -11.67 6.95
C ALA A 134 -21.11 -12.59 6.06
N THR A 135 -21.33 -13.89 6.21
CA THR A 135 -20.77 -14.92 5.35
C THR A 135 -21.43 -14.90 3.97
N LEU A 136 -20.76 -15.51 2.98
CA LEU A 136 -21.33 -15.69 1.64
C LEU A 136 -22.71 -16.38 1.68
N GLN A 137 -22.87 -17.39 2.55
CA GLN A 137 -24.13 -18.12 2.70
C GLN A 137 -25.26 -17.26 3.28
N GLU A 138 -24.97 -16.44 4.29
CA GLU A 138 -25.95 -15.51 4.87
C GLU A 138 -26.39 -14.46 3.84
N CYS A 139 -25.46 -13.99 3.00
CA CYS A 139 -25.76 -13.10 1.88
C CYS A 139 -26.67 -13.77 0.84
N LYS A 140 -26.41 -15.03 0.47
CA LYS A 140 -27.28 -15.80 -0.44
C LYS A 140 -28.69 -16.00 0.10
N GLN A 141 -28.82 -16.22 1.40
CA GLN A 141 -30.10 -16.44 2.07
C GLN A 141 -30.85 -15.13 2.38
N GLY A 142 -30.23 -13.97 2.14
CA GLY A 142 -30.84 -12.67 2.43
C GLY A 142 -31.04 -12.42 3.92
N LEU A 143 -30.21 -13.02 4.79
CA LEU A 143 -30.34 -12.89 6.25
C LEU A 143 -29.88 -11.51 6.78
N VAL A 144 -29.20 -10.73 5.94
CA VAL A 144 -28.72 -9.40 6.30
C VAL A 144 -29.84 -8.38 6.17
N SER A 145 -30.23 -7.76 7.28
CA SER A 145 -31.34 -6.81 7.35
C SER A 145 -30.96 -5.38 6.99
N SER A 146 -29.75 -4.94 7.34
CA SER A 146 -29.27 -3.57 7.14
C SER A 146 -29.11 -3.24 5.65
N GLU A 147 -29.47 -2.01 5.25
CA GLU A 147 -29.35 -1.59 3.85
C GLU A 147 -27.89 -1.62 3.37
N LYS A 148 -26.97 -1.08 4.18
CA LYS A 148 -25.52 -1.12 3.92
C LYS A 148 -25.03 -2.57 3.76
N GLY A 149 -25.43 -3.46 4.66
CA GLY A 149 -25.08 -4.86 4.61
C GLY A 149 -25.63 -5.57 3.37
N LYS A 150 -26.85 -5.27 2.93
CA LYS A 150 -27.42 -5.79 1.67
C LYS A 150 -26.65 -5.34 0.44
N LYS A 151 -26.14 -4.09 0.43
CA LYS A 151 -25.29 -3.58 -0.64
C LYS A 151 -23.93 -4.30 -0.63
N CYS A 152 -23.28 -4.41 0.54
CA CYS A 152 -22.02 -5.16 0.68
C CYS A 152 -22.14 -6.64 0.32
N CYS A 153 -23.24 -7.30 0.71
CA CYS A 153 -23.54 -8.68 0.33
C CYS A 153 -23.63 -8.87 -1.18
N HIS A 154 -24.21 -7.91 -1.91
CA HIS A 154 -24.27 -8.00 -3.36
C HIS A 154 -22.89 -7.92 -4.00
N ILE A 155 -22.01 -7.05 -3.49
CA ILE A 155 -20.63 -6.97 -3.98
C ILE A 155 -19.88 -8.28 -3.67
N LEU A 156 -20.09 -8.87 -2.49
CA LEU A 156 -19.56 -10.19 -2.17
C LEU A 156 -20.07 -11.26 -3.14
N LEU A 157 -21.37 -11.29 -3.44
CA LEU A 157 -21.95 -12.22 -4.43
C LEU A 157 -21.34 -12.00 -5.82
N LEU A 158 -21.24 -10.75 -6.27
CA LEU A 158 -20.59 -10.40 -7.53
C LEU A 158 -19.17 -10.96 -7.62
N THR A 159 -18.38 -10.85 -6.56
CA THR A 159 -17.00 -11.38 -6.54
C THR A 159 -16.88 -12.90 -6.57
N ASN A 160 -17.91 -13.65 -6.15
CA ASN A 160 -17.82 -15.11 -5.95
C ASN A 160 -18.75 -15.94 -6.85
N GLU A 161 -19.84 -15.38 -7.36
CA GLU A 161 -20.81 -16.08 -8.21
C GLU A 161 -20.61 -15.69 -9.68
N GLU A 162 -20.49 -16.67 -10.58
CA GLU A 162 -20.18 -16.43 -12.00
C GLU A 162 -21.24 -15.60 -12.74
N ASP A 163 -22.51 -15.78 -12.36
CA ASP A 163 -23.69 -15.17 -12.99
C ASP A 163 -24.00 -13.75 -12.51
N VAL A 164 -23.35 -13.28 -11.44
CA VAL A 164 -23.58 -11.94 -10.89
C VAL A 164 -22.54 -10.95 -11.44
N ASN A 165 -22.92 -10.17 -12.46
CA ASN A 165 -22.04 -9.21 -13.16
C ASN A 165 -22.68 -7.82 -13.33
N ASP A 166 -23.59 -7.42 -12.42
CA ASP A 166 -24.33 -6.17 -12.54
C ASP A 166 -24.10 -5.23 -11.36
N CYS A 167 -23.67 -4.01 -11.68
CA CYS A 167 -23.51 -2.88 -10.75
C CYS A 167 -24.63 -1.83 -10.88
N SER A 168 -25.61 -2.02 -11.77
CA SER A 168 -26.65 -1.03 -12.07
C SER A 168 -27.47 -0.59 -10.84
N ARG A 169 -27.62 -1.47 -9.84
CA ARG A 169 -28.29 -1.20 -8.57
C ARG A 169 -27.63 -0.11 -7.72
N PHE A 170 -26.38 0.26 -8.01
CA PHE A 170 -25.62 1.26 -7.25
C PHE A 170 -25.49 2.60 -7.97
N LYS A 171 -26.15 2.80 -9.12
CA LYS A 171 -26.00 4.04 -9.92
C LYS A 171 -26.22 5.34 -9.15
N SER A 172 -27.04 5.35 -8.10
CA SER A 172 -27.31 6.51 -7.25
C SER A 172 -26.35 6.66 -6.05
N ASP A 173 -25.47 5.69 -5.84
CA ASP A 173 -24.58 5.57 -4.68
C ASP A 173 -23.15 5.34 -5.17
N TYR A 174 -22.46 6.46 -5.48
CA TYR A 174 -21.17 6.46 -6.17
C TYR A 174 -20.12 5.60 -5.46
N GLN A 175 -20.11 5.65 -4.14
CA GLN A 175 -19.23 4.90 -3.26
C GLN A 175 -19.37 3.37 -3.42
N PHE A 176 -20.62 2.87 -3.41
CA PHE A 176 -20.89 1.46 -3.68
C PHE A 176 -20.72 1.08 -5.15
N ASN A 177 -21.03 2.01 -6.07
CA ASN A 177 -20.87 1.79 -7.49
C ASN A 177 -19.40 1.61 -7.87
N ASP A 178 -18.52 2.49 -7.41
CA ASP A 178 -17.08 2.46 -7.66
C ASP A 178 -16.46 1.17 -7.09
N LEU A 179 -16.83 0.79 -5.87
CA LEU A 179 -16.40 -0.49 -5.29
C LEU A 179 -16.91 -1.68 -6.11
N CYS A 180 -18.17 -1.66 -6.54
CA CYS A 180 -18.76 -2.71 -7.37
C CYS A 180 -18.03 -2.86 -8.71
N LEU A 181 -17.81 -1.75 -9.42
CA LEU A 181 -17.08 -1.71 -10.69
C LEU A 181 -15.64 -2.19 -10.53
N SER A 182 -14.96 -1.79 -9.44
CA SER A 182 -13.61 -2.27 -9.13
C SER A 182 -13.56 -3.79 -8.97
N GLN A 183 -14.52 -4.37 -8.24
CA GLN A 183 -14.62 -5.81 -8.07
C GLN A 183 -14.98 -6.53 -9.37
N LEU A 184 -15.87 -5.94 -10.18
CA LEU A 184 -16.28 -6.48 -11.48
C LEU A 184 -15.11 -6.50 -12.47
N ALA A 185 -14.37 -5.40 -12.57
CA ALA A 185 -13.15 -5.29 -13.39
C ALA A 185 -12.14 -6.37 -12.99
N ALA A 186 -11.88 -6.54 -11.69
CA ALA A 186 -10.96 -7.53 -11.16
C ALA A 186 -11.45 -8.98 -11.32
N LYS A 187 -12.75 -9.21 -11.52
CA LYS A 187 -13.34 -10.51 -11.82
C LYS A 187 -13.25 -10.83 -13.31
N LEU A 188 -13.63 -9.89 -14.15
CA LEU A 188 -13.63 -10.03 -15.62
C LEU A 188 -12.22 -9.91 -16.22
N LYS A 189 -11.25 -9.41 -15.44
CA LYS A 189 -9.91 -9.00 -15.91
C LYS A 189 -10.00 -7.98 -17.05
N ASP A 190 -10.95 -7.07 -16.92
CA ASP A 190 -11.26 -6.05 -17.93
C ASP A 190 -10.97 -4.65 -17.36
N GLN A 191 -10.00 -3.98 -17.96
CA GLN A 191 -9.58 -2.64 -17.53
C GLN A 191 -10.59 -1.57 -17.95
N GLU A 192 -11.35 -1.76 -19.03
CA GLU A 192 -12.34 -0.77 -19.51
C GLU A 192 -13.47 -0.56 -18.49
N VAL A 193 -13.74 -1.56 -17.63
CA VAL A 193 -14.70 -1.43 -16.53
C VAL A 193 -14.25 -0.38 -15.50
N CYS A 194 -12.94 -0.22 -15.31
CA CYS A 194 -12.39 0.79 -14.38
C CYS A 194 -12.68 2.23 -14.86
N ASP A 195 -12.84 2.47 -16.18
CA ASP A 195 -13.08 3.81 -16.74
C ASP A 195 -14.40 4.44 -16.25
N SER A 196 -15.34 3.61 -15.81
CA SER A 196 -16.63 4.05 -15.27
C SER A 196 -16.60 4.43 -13.78
N ILE A 197 -15.46 4.27 -13.10
CA ILE A 197 -15.28 4.64 -11.70
C ILE A 197 -15.10 6.16 -11.59
N VAL A 198 -15.87 6.79 -10.70
CA VAL A 198 -15.90 8.25 -10.56
C VAL A 198 -14.72 8.77 -9.74
N ASN A 199 -14.41 8.12 -8.61
CA ASN A 199 -13.27 8.50 -7.78
C ASN A 199 -11.94 8.12 -8.48
N GLU A 200 -11.08 9.10 -8.73
CA GLU A 200 -9.82 8.92 -9.47
C GLU A 200 -8.84 7.98 -8.74
N ASN A 201 -8.69 8.10 -7.42
CA ASN A 201 -7.85 7.21 -6.62
C ASN A 201 -8.35 5.75 -6.71
N ALA A 202 -9.66 5.52 -6.57
CA ALA A 202 -10.28 4.21 -6.70
C ALA A 202 -10.14 3.63 -8.12
N ARG A 203 -10.22 4.48 -9.16
CA ARG A 203 -10.00 4.08 -10.55
C ARG A 203 -8.56 3.60 -10.77
N ILE A 204 -7.56 4.36 -10.33
CA ILE A 204 -6.15 3.94 -10.45
C ILE A 204 -5.91 2.63 -9.72
N ILE A 205 -6.44 2.47 -8.50
CA ILE A 205 -6.34 1.20 -7.76
C ILE A 205 -7.01 0.04 -8.51
N CYS A 206 -8.15 0.29 -9.16
CA CYS A 206 -8.82 -0.68 -10.02
C CYS A 206 -7.92 -1.14 -11.17
N GLU A 207 -7.34 -0.19 -11.92
CA GLU A 207 -6.45 -0.47 -13.05
C GLU A 207 -5.23 -1.29 -12.63
N ILE A 208 -4.57 -0.89 -11.53
CA ILE A 208 -3.43 -1.60 -10.97
C ILE A 208 -3.85 -3.03 -10.57
N ARG A 209 -5.00 -3.20 -9.91
CA ARG A 209 -5.51 -4.53 -9.54
C ARG A 209 -5.73 -5.41 -10.76
N VAL A 210 -6.36 -4.90 -11.82
CA VAL A 210 -6.58 -5.67 -13.06
C VAL A 210 -5.24 -6.04 -13.71
N LYS A 211 -4.28 -5.11 -13.76
CA LYS A 211 -2.96 -5.29 -14.37
C LYS A 211 -2.10 -6.36 -13.69
N TYR A 212 -2.10 -6.42 -12.36
CA TYR A 212 -1.19 -7.29 -11.60
C TYR A 212 -1.83 -8.54 -10.99
N LYS A 213 -3.17 -8.67 -11.00
CA LYS A 213 -3.85 -9.86 -10.46
C LYS A 213 -3.68 -11.06 -11.39
N LYS A 214 -2.93 -12.06 -10.90
CA LYS A 214 -2.70 -13.34 -11.60
C LYS A 214 -3.95 -14.20 -11.61
#